data_AF-A0A6U6QVI0-F1
#
_entry.id   AF-A0A6U6QVI0-F1
#
_cell.length_a   1.000
_cell.length_b   1.000
_cell.length_c   1.000
_cell.angle_alpha   90.00
_cell.angle_beta   90.00
_cell.angle_gamma   90.00
#
_symmetry.space_group_name_H-M   'P 1'
#
loop_
_entity.id
_entity.type
_entity.pdbx_description
1 polymer ?
#
loop_
_entity_poly.entity_id
_entity_poly.type
_entity_poly.pdbx_seq_one_letter_code
_entity_poly.pdbx_strand_id
1 'polypeptide(L)'
;MLLEEEEQIDDMTIGLQMMQFLDEWHYRVLHANMATVWDRTQTVVATLDLFEAHGLVFAPDEKWELAAMEEDKMVEALVHKMSPQLRRSFEHFTLQLQLIVSTATRVRVALDEGDSKDVQRIVEDGDKGIMQQILKATVVEAAAEVGELRLVHGSWAKSMGRRVDRLARTAQSTEAARWELEQIEASIDQYKIEQNAKSQKVLMTMCSGNSKMLVKTTFGGWWALTLKNRSERHIHERFKKEIADAEAKLLEFKMAQSASIKKVLMKSVADSASALTSAAFDAWLQLLRDGKEEGSNKDKLARQKERLQQLQEAQKASAKRTMARMAEGSDESLRSMSFHGWATYVQDTKHANAVHEKSAAIQKQIEAMKSRSSDQSKSVLESMAATSDIDLLVGCFHAWADDAATERKAREVEEVIANSNQKFAMLRNAQKAKATDVKQQAIDLQKENTKMQIFMNWSLLARGNYVHRHYAGKMDSKKQQLEAVRTMFNKFATELGDISNTPRKHGHSHKHVKGESKAALPNQSAPQAAPGNAG
;
A
#
# COMPACT_ATOMS: atom_id res chain seq x y z
N MET A 1 -16.28 -76.46 -37.97
CA MET A 1 -16.34 -75.05 -38.39
C MET A 1 -17.57 -74.46 -37.72
N LEU A 2 -17.47 -74.23 -36.41
CA LEU A 2 -18.47 -73.51 -35.63
C LEU A 2 -17.99 -72.07 -35.65
N LEU A 3 -18.67 -71.23 -36.41
CA LEU A 3 -18.50 -69.78 -36.31
C LEU A 3 -18.98 -69.43 -34.90
N GLU A 4 -18.07 -68.99 -34.04
CA GLU A 4 -18.41 -68.28 -32.82
C GLU A 4 -19.34 -67.14 -33.24
N GLU A 5 -20.61 -67.22 -32.85
CA GLU A 5 -21.52 -66.08 -32.91
C GLU A 5 -20.83 -64.98 -32.10
N GLU A 6 -20.27 -63.99 -32.80
CA GLU A 6 -19.73 -62.81 -32.14
C GLU A 6 -20.87 -62.18 -31.36
N GLU A 7 -20.84 -62.30 -30.04
CA GLU A 7 -21.78 -61.67 -29.12
C GLU A 7 -21.70 -60.15 -29.34
N GLN A 8 -22.56 -59.66 -30.23
CA GLN A 8 -22.56 -58.27 -30.65
C GLN A 8 -23.27 -57.49 -29.55
N ILE A 9 -22.49 -56.81 -28.72
CA ILE A 9 -23.04 -55.94 -27.67
C ILE A 9 -23.82 -54.82 -28.36
N ASP A 10 -25.12 -54.77 -28.09
CA ASP A 10 -26.05 -53.81 -28.68
C ASP A 10 -25.67 -52.36 -28.35
N ASP A 11 -25.92 -51.45 -29.29
CA ASP A 11 -25.62 -50.01 -29.19
C ASP A 11 -26.30 -49.39 -27.96
N MET A 12 -27.52 -49.84 -27.66
CA MET A 12 -28.30 -49.38 -26.51
C MET A 12 -27.61 -49.70 -25.18
N THR A 13 -27.02 -50.89 -25.07
CA THR A 13 -26.33 -51.35 -23.85
C THR A 13 -25.07 -50.55 -23.60
N ILE A 14 -24.24 -50.33 -24.63
CA ILE A 14 -23.02 -49.52 -24.51
C ILE A 14 -23.37 -48.04 -24.25
N GLY A 15 -24.42 -47.52 -24.91
CA GLY A 15 -24.90 -46.17 -24.67
C GLY A 15 -25.30 -45.93 -23.20
N LEU A 16 -26.08 -46.85 -22.63
CA LEU A 16 -26.45 -46.81 -21.21
C LEU A 16 -25.24 -46.88 -20.27
N GLN A 17 -24.27 -47.78 -20.55
CA GLN A 17 -23.05 -47.87 -19.76
C GLN A 17 -22.24 -46.57 -19.80
N MET A 18 -22.16 -45.93 -20.97
CA MET A 18 -21.44 -44.68 -21.15
C MET A 18 -22.12 -43.50 -20.45
N MET A 19 -23.46 -43.41 -20.52
CA MET A 19 -24.24 -42.43 -19.76
C MET A 19 -24.02 -42.59 -18.26
N GLN A 20 -24.17 -43.82 -17.74
CA GLN A 20 -23.99 -44.09 -16.31
C GLN A 20 -22.59 -43.71 -15.83
N PHE A 21 -21.58 -44.02 -16.63
CA PHE A 21 -20.21 -43.65 -16.33
C PHE A 21 -19.99 -42.12 -16.34
N LEU A 22 -20.54 -41.41 -17.33
CA LEU A 22 -20.46 -39.95 -17.41
C LEU A 22 -21.17 -39.27 -16.24
N ASP A 23 -22.36 -39.74 -15.85
CA ASP A 23 -23.09 -39.24 -14.68
C ASP A 23 -22.25 -39.37 -13.41
N GLU A 24 -21.67 -40.55 -13.19
CA GLU A 24 -20.84 -40.80 -12.02
C GLU A 24 -19.54 -39.98 -12.04
N TRP A 25 -18.93 -39.82 -13.22
CA TRP A 25 -17.76 -38.97 -13.41
C TRP A 25 -18.06 -37.51 -13.03
N HIS A 26 -19.13 -36.94 -13.58
CA HIS A 26 -19.54 -35.56 -13.26
C HIS A 26 -19.84 -35.40 -11.78
N TYR A 27 -20.56 -36.36 -11.17
CA TYR A 27 -20.82 -36.36 -9.74
C TYR A 27 -19.51 -36.33 -8.94
N ARG A 28 -18.53 -37.17 -9.28
CA ARG A 28 -17.24 -37.21 -8.58
C ARG A 28 -16.44 -35.93 -8.75
N VAL A 29 -16.43 -35.31 -9.94
CA VAL A 29 -15.75 -34.02 -10.18
C VAL A 29 -16.38 -32.89 -9.34
N LEU A 30 -17.71 -32.86 -9.23
CA LEU A 30 -18.42 -31.93 -8.35
C LEU A 30 -18.02 -32.11 -6.88
N HIS A 31 -17.89 -33.36 -6.43
CA HIS A 31 -17.52 -33.68 -5.05
C HIS A 31 -16.02 -33.52 -4.74
N ALA A 32 -15.13 -33.57 -5.73
CA ALA A 32 -13.68 -33.45 -5.56
C ALA A 32 -13.18 -31.99 -5.46
N ASN A 33 -14.08 -31.01 -5.32
CA ASN A 33 -13.82 -29.57 -5.37
C ASN A 33 -13.16 -29.08 -6.69
N MET A 34 -13.08 -29.96 -7.70
CA MET A 34 -12.51 -29.67 -9.01
C MET A 34 -13.42 -28.76 -9.83
N ALA A 35 -14.73 -28.78 -9.56
CA ALA A 35 -15.71 -27.87 -10.16
C ALA A 35 -15.48 -26.37 -9.84
N THR A 36 -14.54 -26.04 -8.96
CA THR A 36 -14.11 -24.63 -8.75
C THR A 36 -13.21 -24.12 -9.88
N VAL A 37 -12.56 -25.04 -10.59
CA VAL A 37 -11.60 -24.74 -11.67
C VAL A 37 -12.11 -25.25 -13.01
N TRP A 38 -12.78 -26.40 -13.04
CA TRP A 38 -13.25 -27.06 -14.25
C TRP A 38 -14.68 -26.69 -14.58
N ASP A 39 -14.92 -26.26 -15.82
CA ASP A 39 -16.27 -26.16 -16.36
C ASP A 39 -16.78 -27.52 -16.90
N ARG A 40 -18.06 -27.58 -17.32
CA ARG A 40 -18.67 -28.79 -17.89
C ARG A 40 -17.85 -29.32 -19.07
N THR A 41 -17.43 -28.44 -19.96
CA THR A 41 -16.70 -28.81 -21.18
C THR A 41 -15.35 -29.44 -20.84
N GLN A 42 -14.59 -28.83 -19.94
CA GLN A 42 -13.32 -29.36 -19.45
C GLN A 42 -13.47 -30.71 -18.75
N THR A 43 -14.56 -30.88 -17.99
CA THR A 43 -14.89 -32.14 -17.32
C THR A 43 -15.10 -33.26 -18.31
N VAL A 44 -15.83 -33.00 -19.40
CA VAL A 44 -16.08 -33.97 -20.48
C VAL A 44 -14.82 -34.23 -21.30
N VAL A 45 -14.05 -33.20 -21.64
CA VAL A 45 -12.79 -33.35 -22.39
C VAL A 45 -11.81 -34.27 -21.63
N ALA A 46 -11.69 -34.10 -20.32
CA ALA A 46 -10.87 -34.99 -19.49
C ALA A 46 -11.34 -36.45 -19.55
N THR A 47 -12.66 -36.69 -19.63
CA THR A 47 -13.19 -38.03 -19.85
C THR A 47 -12.82 -38.58 -21.23
N LEU A 48 -12.92 -37.75 -22.27
CA LEU A 48 -12.56 -38.12 -23.64
C LEU A 48 -11.06 -38.42 -23.78
N ASP A 49 -10.19 -37.76 -22.99
CA ASP A 49 -8.78 -38.10 -22.89
C ASP A 49 -8.56 -39.53 -22.34
N LEU A 50 -9.35 -39.94 -21.35
CA LEU A 50 -9.30 -41.30 -20.80
C LEU A 50 -9.79 -42.34 -21.82
N PHE A 51 -10.83 -42.00 -22.58
CA PHE A 51 -11.33 -42.83 -23.66
C PHE A 51 -10.33 -42.94 -24.81
N GLU A 52 -9.61 -41.86 -25.14
CA GLU A 52 -8.53 -41.89 -26.12
C GLU A 52 -7.40 -42.82 -25.66
N ALA A 53 -7.02 -42.74 -24.39
CA ALA A 53 -6.02 -43.63 -23.80
C ALA A 53 -6.45 -45.11 -23.82
N HIS A 54 -7.75 -45.39 -23.77
CA HIS A 54 -8.33 -46.74 -23.91
C HIS A 54 -8.39 -47.22 -25.37
N GLY A 55 -8.21 -46.33 -26.34
CA GLY A 55 -8.11 -46.66 -27.76
C GLY A 55 -9.18 -46.06 -28.67
N LEU A 56 -10.03 -45.13 -28.17
CA LEU A 56 -10.80 -44.26 -29.07
C LEU A 56 -9.86 -43.31 -29.80
N VAL A 57 -10.16 -43.01 -31.06
CA VAL A 57 -9.35 -42.09 -31.87
C VAL A 57 -10.17 -40.84 -32.14
N PHE A 58 -9.62 -39.70 -31.77
CA PHE A 58 -10.22 -38.39 -32.01
C PHE A 58 -9.38 -37.59 -33.00
N ALA A 59 -10.05 -36.85 -33.88
CA ALA A 59 -9.39 -35.84 -34.70
C ALA A 59 -8.97 -34.62 -33.84
N PRO A 60 -8.06 -33.76 -34.33
CA PRO A 60 -7.76 -32.49 -33.68
C PRO A 60 -9.04 -31.70 -33.43
N ASP A 61 -9.21 -31.15 -32.23
CA ASP A 61 -10.36 -30.36 -31.76
C ASP A 61 -11.71 -31.10 -31.63
N GLU A 62 -11.82 -32.35 -32.12
CA GLU A 62 -13.06 -33.14 -32.07
C GLU A 62 -13.56 -33.36 -30.63
N LYS A 63 -12.66 -33.47 -29.66
CA LYS A 63 -13.03 -33.61 -28.24
C LYS A 63 -13.80 -32.40 -27.72
N TRP A 64 -13.41 -31.20 -28.13
CA TRP A 64 -14.08 -29.96 -27.75
C TRP A 64 -15.42 -29.82 -28.46
N GLU A 65 -15.51 -30.25 -29.72
CA GLU A 65 -16.76 -30.29 -30.47
C GLU A 65 -17.75 -31.25 -29.81
N LEU A 66 -17.33 -32.48 -29.50
CA LEU A 66 -18.14 -33.49 -28.79
C LEU A 66 -18.58 -32.99 -27.41
N ALA A 67 -17.68 -32.36 -26.65
CA ALA A 67 -17.99 -31.83 -25.33
C ALA A 67 -18.99 -30.66 -25.35
N ALA A 68 -19.12 -29.96 -26.48
CA ALA A 68 -20.11 -28.90 -26.67
C ALA A 68 -21.48 -29.43 -27.12
N MET A 69 -21.58 -30.70 -27.52
CA MET A 69 -22.85 -31.31 -27.92
C MET A 69 -23.76 -31.60 -26.72
N GLU A 70 -25.04 -31.79 -27.03
CA GLU A 70 -26.01 -32.36 -26.10
C GLU A 70 -25.61 -33.80 -25.77
N GLU A 71 -25.77 -34.19 -24.51
CA GLU A 71 -25.20 -35.42 -23.95
C GLU A 71 -25.66 -36.68 -24.68
N ASP A 72 -26.96 -36.78 -24.99
CA ASP A 72 -27.53 -37.91 -25.74
C ASP A 72 -26.86 -38.08 -27.12
N LYS A 73 -26.62 -36.96 -27.82
CA LYS A 73 -25.97 -36.95 -29.15
C LYS A 73 -24.49 -37.25 -29.05
N MET A 74 -23.84 -36.76 -27.99
CA MET A 74 -22.44 -37.07 -27.72
C MET A 74 -22.26 -38.56 -27.46
N VAL A 75 -23.11 -39.16 -26.63
CA VAL A 75 -23.08 -40.60 -26.32
C VAL A 75 -23.30 -41.42 -27.59
N GLU A 76 -24.31 -41.09 -28.41
CA GLU A 76 -24.56 -41.77 -29.69
C GLU A 76 -23.33 -41.70 -30.62
N ALA A 77 -22.73 -40.52 -30.75
CA ALA A 77 -21.53 -40.33 -31.56
C ALA A 77 -20.32 -41.13 -31.04
N LEU A 78 -20.16 -41.22 -29.71
CA LEU A 78 -19.11 -42.01 -29.08
C LEU A 78 -19.33 -43.51 -29.30
N VAL A 79 -20.54 -44.03 -29.09
CA VAL A 79 -20.88 -45.45 -29.32
C VAL A 79 -20.57 -45.84 -30.77
N HIS A 80 -20.91 -44.98 -31.73
CA HIS A 80 -20.66 -45.24 -33.15
C HIS A 80 -19.16 -45.30 -33.50
N LYS A 81 -18.30 -44.58 -32.75
CA LYS A 81 -16.85 -44.61 -32.90
C LYS A 81 -16.17 -45.82 -32.26
N MET A 82 -16.83 -46.53 -31.35
CA MET A 82 -16.22 -47.66 -30.65
C MET A 82 -16.13 -48.89 -31.55
N SER A 83 -14.92 -49.42 -31.71
CA SER A 83 -14.70 -50.70 -32.38
C SER A 83 -15.35 -51.86 -31.58
N PRO A 84 -15.69 -52.99 -32.23
CA PRO A 84 -16.23 -54.17 -31.54
C PRO A 84 -15.35 -54.66 -30.38
N GLN A 85 -14.02 -54.58 -30.56
CA GLN A 85 -13.06 -54.95 -29.52
C GLN A 85 -13.12 -53.99 -28.31
N LEU A 86 -13.26 -52.69 -28.57
CA LEU A 86 -13.36 -51.68 -27.51
C LEU A 86 -14.66 -51.82 -26.72
N ARG A 87 -15.77 -52.12 -27.40
CA ARG A 87 -17.07 -52.37 -26.77
C ARG A 87 -17.00 -53.54 -25.78
N ARG A 88 -16.33 -54.63 -26.15
CA ARG A 88 -16.15 -55.81 -25.27
C ARG A 88 -15.32 -55.50 -24.02
N SER A 89 -14.33 -54.60 -24.12
CA SER A 89 -13.46 -54.25 -22.98
C SER A 89 -13.91 -53.02 -22.20
N PHE A 90 -14.94 -52.30 -22.68
CA PHE A 90 -15.36 -51.02 -22.14
C PHE A 90 -15.86 -51.12 -20.70
N GLU A 91 -16.72 -52.10 -20.41
CA GLU A 91 -17.24 -52.31 -19.05
C GLU A 91 -16.12 -52.56 -18.04
N HIS A 92 -15.15 -53.41 -18.40
CA HIS A 92 -13.99 -53.67 -17.54
C HIS A 92 -13.15 -52.39 -17.34
N PHE A 93 -12.96 -51.59 -18.39
CA PHE A 93 -12.23 -50.33 -18.31
C PHE A 93 -12.93 -49.29 -17.41
N THR A 94 -14.24 -49.09 -17.58
CA THR A 94 -15.00 -48.13 -16.77
C THR A 94 -15.03 -48.54 -15.30
N LEU A 95 -15.17 -49.83 -15.00
CA LEU A 95 -15.08 -50.37 -13.64
C LEU A 95 -13.70 -50.14 -13.02
N GLN A 96 -12.62 -50.39 -13.75
CA GLN A 96 -11.26 -50.13 -13.26
C GLN A 96 -11.04 -48.64 -12.97
N LEU A 97 -11.53 -47.76 -13.85
CA LEU A 97 -11.41 -46.32 -13.67
C LEU A 97 -12.22 -45.82 -12.45
N GLN A 98 -13.44 -46.32 -12.26
CA GLN A 98 -14.24 -46.05 -11.06
C GLN A 98 -13.51 -46.50 -9.78
N LEU A 99 -12.84 -47.65 -9.80
CA LEU A 99 -12.07 -48.16 -8.66
C LEU A 99 -10.87 -47.25 -8.35
N ILE A 100 -10.17 -46.75 -9.37
CA ILE A 100 -9.08 -45.79 -9.22
C ILE A 100 -9.59 -44.49 -8.60
N VAL A 101 -10.63 -43.88 -9.18
CA VAL A 101 -11.17 -42.60 -8.70
C VAL A 101 -11.73 -42.75 -7.29
N SER A 102 -12.44 -43.83 -6.99
CA SER A 102 -12.96 -44.12 -5.65
C SER A 102 -11.85 -44.25 -4.61
N THR A 103 -10.78 -44.96 -4.96
CA THR A 103 -9.63 -45.15 -4.06
C THR A 103 -8.87 -43.84 -3.85
N ALA A 104 -8.62 -43.07 -4.92
CA ALA A 104 -7.96 -41.77 -4.83
C ALA A 104 -8.79 -40.76 -4.01
N THR A 105 -10.11 -40.74 -4.19
CA THR A 105 -11.00 -39.84 -3.45
C THR A 105 -11.04 -40.19 -1.97
N ARG A 106 -11.11 -41.48 -1.62
CA ARG A 106 -11.04 -41.93 -0.22
C ARG A 106 -9.71 -41.54 0.44
N VAL A 107 -8.59 -41.78 -0.24
CA VAL A 107 -7.26 -41.37 0.26
C VAL A 107 -7.21 -39.86 0.48
N ARG A 108 -7.73 -39.07 -0.47
CA ARG A 108 -7.78 -37.61 -0.35
C ARG A 108 -8.60 -37.15 0.85
N VAL A 109 -9.81 -37.69 1.04
CA VAL A 109 -10.66 -37.31 2.19
C VAL A 109 -9.96 -37.62 3.50
N ALA A 110 -9.37 -38.81 3.65
CA ALA A 110 -8.64 -39.19 4.86
C ALA A 110 -7.41 -38.29 5.11
N LEU A 111 -6.73 -37.83 4.04
CA LEU A 111 -5.65 -36.85 4.15
C LEU A 111 -6.14 -35.46 4.55
N ASP A 112 -7.26 -35.00 3.98
CA ASP A 112 -7.89 -33.70 4.29
C ASP A 112 -8.37 -33.64 5.76
N GLU A 113 -8.84 -34.78 6.29
CA GLU A 113 -9.25 -34.93 7.70
C GLU A 113 -8.06 -35.15 8.66
N GLY A 114 -6.87 -35.44 8.12
CA GLY A 114 -5.67 -35.70 8.90
C GLY A 114 -5.66 -37.05 9.63
N ASP A 115 -6.53 -38.00 9.26
CA ASP A 115 -6.59 -39.32 9.87
C ASP A 115 -5.63 -40.31 9.21
N SER A 116 -4.42 -40.37 9.74
CA SER A 116 -3.36 -41.29 9.29
C SER A 116 -3.77 -42.78 9.39
N LYS A 117 -4.64 -43.15 10.33
CA LYS A 117 -5.09 -44.54 10.47
C LYS A 117 -6.05 -44.92 9.35
N ASP A 118 -6.91 -43.99 8.94
CA ASP A 118 -7.83 -44.25 7.85
C ASP A 118 -7.12 -44.32 6.50
N VAL A 119 -6.10 -43.47 6.28
CA VAL A 119 -5.20 -43.60 5.12
C VAL A 119 -4.55 -44.98 5.09
N GLN A 120 -4.01 -45.46 6.22
CA GLN A 120 -3.40 -46.78 6.31
C GLN A 120 -4.41 -47.89 5.98
N ARG A 121 -5.63 -47.81 6.52
CA ARG A 121 -6.71 -48.77 6.22
C ARG A 121 -7.06 -48.79 4.73
N ILE A 122 -7.20 -47.62 4.10
CA ILE A 122 -7.51 -47.53 2.66
C ILE A 122 -6.37 -48.12 1.81
N VAL A 123 -5.12 -47.97 2.24
CA VAL A 123 -3.94 -48.57 1.59
C VAL A 123 -3.90 -50.09 1.75
N GLU A 124 -4.29 -50.62 2.89
CA GLU A 124 -4.31 -52.06 3.18
C GLU A 124 -5.49 -52.79 2.52
N ASP A 125 -6.67 -52.16 2.51
CA ASP A 125 -7.93 -52.71 1.97
C ASP A 125 -8.08 -52.44 0.45
N GLY A 126 -7.29 -51.53 -0.11
CA GLY A 126 -7.35 -51.15 -1.52
C GLY A 126 -6.73 -52.18 -2.47
N ASP A 127 -7.06 -52.09 -3.76
CA ASP A 127 -6.35 -52.84 -4.79
C ASP A 127 -4.87 -52.41 -4.80
N LYS A 128 -3.97 -53.38 -4.60
CA LYS A 128 -2.53 -53.12 -4.44
C LYS A 128 -1.91 -52.47 -5.67
N GLY A 129 -2.38 -52.82 -6.87
CA GLY A 129 -1.88 -52.26 -8.12
C GLY A 129 -2.28 -50.79 -8.27
N ILE A 130 -3.57 -50.50 -8.06
CA ILE A 130 -4.12 -49.13 -8.10
C ILE A 130 -3.47 -48.25 -7.03
N MET A 131 -3.37 -48.75 -5.80
CA MET A 131 -2.78 -47.99 -4.69
C MET A 131 -1.31 -47.66 -4.95
N GLN A 132 -0.54 -48.61 -5.52
CA GLN A 132 0.84 -48.36 -5.88
C GLN A 132 0.98 -47.28 -6.97
N GLN A 133 0.06 -47.24 -7.94
CA GLN A 133 0.07 -46.20 -8.97
C GLN A 133 -0.30 -44.83 -8.41
N ILE A 134 -1.33 -44.76 -7.55
CA ILE A 134 -1.70 -43.53 -6.84
C ILE A 134 -0.51 -43.00 -6.04
N LEU A 135 0.16 -43.86 -5.25
CA LEU A 135 1.33 -43.46 -4.47
C LEU A 135 2.48 -42.92 -5.34
N LYS A 136 2.77 -43.57 -6.47
CA LYS A 136 3.79 -43.09 -7.42
C LYS A 136 3.44 -41.71 -7.96
N ALA A 137 2.20 -41.51 -8.39
CA ALA A 137 1.73 -40.23 -8.90
C ALA A 137 1.82 -39.14 -7.83
N THR A 138 1.39 -39.43 -6.59
CA THR A 138 1.49 -38.49 -5.47
C THR A 138 2.94 -38.09 -5.17
N VAL A 139 3.89 -39.03 -5.21
CA VAL A 139 5.31 -38.72 -5.00
C VAL A 139 5.89 -37.84 -6.10
N VAL A 140 5.51 -38.08 -7.36
CA VAL A 140 5.94 -37.26 -8.50
C VAL A 140 5.40 -35.85 -8.38
N GLU A 141 4.11 -35.70 -8.06
CA GLU A 141 3.47 -34.39 -7.89
C GLU A 141 4.08 -33.62 -6.72
N ALA A 142 4.26 -34.27 -5.57
CA ALA A 142 4.92 -33.66 -4.42
C ALA A 142 6.37 -33.22 -4.73
N ALA A 143 7.10 -33.97 -5.56
CA ALA A 143 8.44 -33.58 -5.99
C ALA A 143 8.41 -32.36 -6.91
N ALA A 144 7.41 -32.25 -7.79
CA ALA A 144 7.21 -31.09 -8.66
C ALA A 144 6.90 -29.83 -7.83
N GLU A 145 5.94 -29.91 -6.90
CA GLU A 145 5.58 -28.81 -6.00
C GLU A 145 6.78 -28.33 -5.17
N VAL A 146 7.57 -29.25 -4.62
CA VAL A 146 8.80 -28.91 -3.88
C VAL A 146 9.82 -28.21 -4.79
N GLY A 147 9.90 -28.62 -6.05
CA GLY A 147 10.72 -27.96 -7.07
C GLY A 147 10.30 -26.50 -7.27
N GLU A 148 9.00 -26.25 -7.45
CA GLU A 148 8.45 -24.89 -7.60
C GLU A 148 8.69 -24.04 -6.35
N LEU A 149 8.42 -24.58 -5.16
CA LEU A 149 8.67 -23.91 -3.89
C LEU A 149 10.14 -23.52 -3.73
N ARG A 150 11.08 -24.37 -4.16
CA ARG A 150 12.51 -24.05 -4.14
C ARG A 150 12.87 -22.89 -5.07
N LEU A 151 12.25 -22.81 -6.25
CA LEU A 151 12.45 -21.69 -7.17
C LEU A 151 11.95 -20.38 -6.57
N VAL A 152 10.73 -20.40 -6.00
CA VAL A 152 10.15 -19.24 -5.31
C VAL A 152 11.03 -18.81 -4.15
N HIS A 153 11.43 -19.75 -3.29
CA HIS A 153 12.32 -19.48 -2.16
C HIS A 153 13.67 -18.89 -2.61
N GLY A 154 14.27 -19.41 -3.67
CA GLY A 154 15.50 -18.88 -4.24
C GLY A 154 15.36 -17.43 -4.75
N SER A 155 14.23 -17.11 -5.39
CA SER A 155 13.93 -15.74 -5.83
C SER A 155 13.72 -14.79 -4.66
N TRP A 156 12.98 -15.23 -3.64
CA TRP A 156 12.70 -14.49 -2.42
C TRP A 156 13.99 -14.21 -1.64
N ALA A 157 14.84 -15.23 -1.43
CA ALA A 157 16.10 -15.11 -0.73
C ALA A 157 17.04 -14.08 -1.40
N LYS A 158 17.16 -14.11 -2.74
CA LYS A 158 17.94 -13.11 -3.50
C LYS A 158 17.37 -11.70 -3.34
N SER A 159 16.05 -11.55 -3.43
CA SER A 159 15.37 -10.26 -3.28
C SER A 159 15.56 -9.69 -1.87
N MET A 160 15.35 -10.52 -0.86
CA MET A 160 15.48 -10.14 0.54
C MET A 160 16.93 -9.84 0.91
N GLY A 161 17.90 -10.63 0.45
CA GLY A 161 19.33 -10.35 0.62
C GLY A 161 19.71 -8.96 0.10
N ARG A 162 19.29 -8.61 -1.12
CA ARG A 162 19.51 -7.26 -1.68
C ARG A 162 18.88 -6.16 -0.83
N ARG A 163 17.73 -6.43 -0.18
CA ARG A 163 17.04 -5.47 0.69
C ARG A 163 17.77 -5.30 2.01
N VAL A 164 18.21 -6.40 2.62
CA VAL A 164 19.03 -6.40 3.84
C VAL A 164 20.33 -5.63 3.60
N ASP A 165 21.02 -5.88 2.49
CA ASP A 165 22.25 -5.15 2.14
C ASP A 165 22.03 -3.64 2.01
N ARG A 166 20.90 -3.22 1.41
CA ARG A 166 20.55 -1.80 1.34
C ARG A 166 20.29 -1.22 2.72
N LEU A 167 19.55 -1.93 3.57
CA LEU A 167 19.26 -1.50 4.93
C LEU A 167 20.53 -1.38 5.78
N ALA A 168 21.44 -2.34 5.66
CA ALA A 168 22.74 -2.32 6.33
C ALA A 168 23.58 -1.10 5.90
N ARG A 169 23.67 -0.83 4.60
CA ARG A 169 24.36 0.38 4.09
C ARG A 169 23.72 1.67 4.59
N THR A 170 22.39 1.76 4.63
CA THR A 170 21.71 2.95 5.16
C THR A 170 21.92 3.13 6.66
N ALA A 171 21.95 2.04 7.42
CA ALA A 171 22.24 2.08 8.86
C ALA A 171 23.66 2.58 9.11
N GLN A 172 24.65 2.02 8.40
CA GLN A 172 26.05 2.43 8.51
C GLN A 172 26.25 3.91 8.13
N SER A 173 25.61 4.38 7.06
CA SER A 173 25.67 5.81 6.68
C SER A 173 25.00 6.72 7.72
N THR A 174 23.96 6.24 8.41
CA THR A 174 23.30 6.98 9.48
C THR A 174 24.18 7.09 10.71
N GLU A 175 24.91 6.01 11.06
CA GLU A 175 25.89 6.02 12.14
C GLU A 175 27.06 6.96 11.85
N ALA A 176 27.60 6.93 10.62
CA ALA A 176 28.64 7.87 10.20
C ALA A 176 28.18 9.33 10.32
N ALA A 177 26.98 9.66 9.83
CA ALA A 177 26.42 11.01 9.94
C ALA A 177 26.19 11.44 11.40
N ARG A 178 25.84 10.50 12.30
CA ARG A 178 25.72 10.78 13.73
C ARG A 178 27.07 11.11 14.36
N TRP A 179 28.11 10.38 14.00
CA TRP A 179 29.46 10.63 14.50
C TRP A 179 29.99 11.98 14.02
N GLU A 180 29.80 12.32 12.74
CA GLU A 180 30.15 13.64 12.19
C GLU A 180 29.41 14.77 12.92
N LEU A 181 28.12 14.58 13.21
CA LEU A 181 27.32 15.56 13.95
C LEU A 181 27.87 15.76 15.37
N GLU A 182 28.20 14.67 16.07
CA GLU A 182 28.79 14.74 17.43
C GLU A 182 30.14 15.47 17.44
N GLN A 183 30.98 15.25 16.41
CA GLN A 183 32.23 16.00 16.25
C GLN A 183 32.00 17.49 16.01
N ILE A 184 31.05 17.83 15.13
CA ILE A 184 30.72 19.24 14.85
C ILE A 184 30.18 19.90 16.11
N GLU A 185 29.29 19.26 16.85
CA GLU A 185 28.76 19.78 18.13
C GLU A 185 29.89 20.03 19.14
N ALA A 186 30.82 19.08 19.29
CA ALA A 186 32.00 19.26 20.15
C ALA A 186 32.87 20.44 19.71
N SER A 187 33.11 20.60 18.41
CA SER A 187 33.89 21.72 17.86
C SER A 187 33.22 23.07 18.08
N ILE A 188 31.88 23.13 17.97
CA ILE A 188 31.09 24.34 18.24
C ILE A 188 31.20 24.72 19.71
N ASP A 189 31.10 23.75 20.61
CA ASP A 189 31.21 24.02 22.04
C ASP A 189 32.62 24.47 22.44
N GLN A 190 33.66 23.86 21.87
CA GLN A 190 35.03 24.33 22.04
C GLN A 190 35.21 25.76 21.50
N TYR A 191 34.68 26.06 20.31
CA TYR A 191 34.74 27.40 19.72
C TYR A 191 34.06 28.45 20.61
N LYS A 192 32.88 28.15 21.18
CA LYS A 192 32.19 29.05 22.13
C LYS A 192 33.04 29.33 23.36
N ILE A 193 33.69 28.30 23.92
CA ILE A 193 34.57 28.45 25.09
C ILE A 193 35.75 29.36 24.75
N GLU A 194 36.43 29.11 23.62
CA GLU A 194 37.58 29.90 23.18
C GLU A 194 37.20 31.35 22.85
N GLN A 195 36.06 31.57 22.18
CA GLN A 195 35.57 32.91 21.87
C GLN A 195 35.22 33.70 23.13
N ASN A 196 34.54 33.07 24.09
CA ASN A 196 34.20 33.70 25.36
C ASN A 196 35.46 34.05 26.17
N ALA A 197 36.45 33.15 26.21
CA ALA A 197 37.73 33.42 26.87
C ALA A 197 38.50 34.58 26.23
N LYS A 198 38.54 34.66 24.88
CA LYS A 198 39.15 35.79 24.15
C LYS A 198 38.41 37.10 24.41
N SER A 199 37.08 37.08 24.35
CA SER A 199 36.23 38.27 24.59
C SER A 199 36.35 38.76 26.02
N GLN A 200 36.38 37.85 26.99
CA GLN A 200 36.60 38.15 28.40
C GLN A 200 38.00 38.72 28.64
N LYS A 201 39.04 38.17 28.01
CA LYS A 201 40.41 38.70 28.11
C LYS A 201 40.50 40.13 27.56
N VAL A 202 39.89 40.39 26.39
CA VAL A 202 39.83 41.74 25.81
C VAL A 202 39.08 42.72 26.73
N LEU A 203 37.92 42.32 27.26
CA LEU A 203 37.15 43.13 28.20
C LEU A 203 37.92 43.39 29.51
N MET A 204 38.59 42.38 30.07
CA MET A 204 39.37 42.53 31.30
C MET A 204 40.59 43.44 31.09
N THR A 205 41.27 43.35 29.95
CA THR A 205 42.37 44.26 29.58
C THR A 205 41.88 45.68 29.32
N MET A 206 40.66 45.86 28.80
CA MET A 206 40.05 47.19 28.63
C MET A 206 39.58 47.80 29.95
N CYS A 207 39.08 46.99 30.89
CA CYS A 207 38.64 47.43 32.21
C CYS A 207 39.81 47.71 33.17
N SER A 208 40.95 47.04 33.02
CA SER A 208 42.10 47.18 33.93
C SER A 208 43.00 48.38 33.64
N GLY A 209 42.86 49.05 32.49
CA GLY A 209 43.88 50.01 32.02
C GLY A 209 43.49 51.49 31.93
N ASN A 210 42.27 51.85 31.51
CA ASN A 210 41.90 53.27 31.37
C ASN A 210 40.39 53.44 31.11
N SER A 211 39.65 54.05 32.03
CA SER A 211 38.21 54.34 31.88
C SER A 211 37.90 55.14 30.61
N LYS A 212 38.84 55.96 30.13
CA LYS A 212 38.73 56.69 28.84
C LYS A 212 38.80 55.76 27.61
N MET A 213 39.54 54.66 27.68
CA MET A 213 39.65 53.68 26.59
C MET A 213 38.39 52.82 26.47
N LEU A 214 37.75 52.48 27.59
CA LEU A 214 36.46 51.80 27.60
C LEU A 214 35.39 52.64 26.89
N VAL A 215 35.27 53.94 27.21
CA VAL A 215 34.33 54.87 26.57
C VAL A 215 34.63 55.03 25.07
N LYS A 216 35.90 55.21 24.69
CA LYS A 216 36.27 55.32 23.27
C LYS A 216 35.95 54.03 22.49
N THR A 217 36.10 52.87 23.12
CA THR A 217 35.87 51.57 22.47
C THR A 217 34.39 51.23 22.37
N THR A 218 33.59 51.53 23.39
CA THR A 218 32.13 51.31 23.34
C THR A 218 31.45 52.25 22.35
N PHE A 219 31.78 53.54 22.37
CA PHE A 219 31.26 54.49 21.38
C PHE A 219 31.84 54.26 19.98
N GLY A 220 33.11 53.90 19.86
CA GLY A 220 33.75 53.54 18.59
C GLY A 220 33.15 52.26 17.99
N GLY A 221 32.89 51.26 18.81
CA GLY A 221 32.22 50.01 18.42
C GLY A 221 30.77 50.26 17.98
N TRP A 222 30.01 51.05 18.73
CA TRP A 222 28.67 51.48 18.33
C TRP A 222 28.69 52.23 16.99
N TRP A 223 29.56 53.22 16.84
CA TRP A 223 29.71 53.99 15.60
C TRP A 223 30.09 53.09 14.41
N ALA A 224 31.06 52.18 14.57
CA ALA A 224 31.48 51.24 13.54
C ALA A 224 30.33 50.27 13.16
N LEU A 225 29.58 49.76 14.13
CA LEU A 225 28.41 48.90 13.88
C LEU A 225 27.31 49.67 13.13
N THR A 226 27.14 50.96 13.45
CA THR A 226 26.14 51.82 12.83
C THR A 226 26.54 52.18 11.39
N LEU A 227 27.83 52.42 11.15
CA LEU A 227 28.39 52.66 9.83
C LEU A 227 28.35 51.39 8.97
N LYS A 228 28.68 50.23 9.54
CA LYS A 228 28.59 48.92 8.89
C LYS A 228 27.14 48.57 8.54
N ASN A 229 26.19 48.76 9.47
CA ASN A 229 24.77 48.58 9.18
C ASN A 229 24.27 49.55 8.09
N ARG A 230 24.80 50.77 8.04
CA ARG A 230 24.48 51.74 6.98
C ARG A 230 25.09 51.33 5.64
N SER A 231 26.32 50.83 5.62
CA SER A 231 26.98 50.35 4.41
C SER A 231 26.37 49.05 3.93
N GLU A 232 25.94 48.14 4.79
CA GLU A 232 25.33 46.86 4.43
C GLU A 232 23.82 46.97 4.19
N ARG A 233 23.21 48.13 4.46
CA ARG A 233 21.77 48.35 4.26
C ARG A 233 21.32 48.03 2.84
N HIS A 234 22.12 48.39 1.84
CA HIS A 234 21.80 48.09 0.44
C HIS A 234 21.87 46.58 0.12
N ILE A 235 22.74 45.83 0.80
CA ILE A 235 22.86 44.37 0.66
C ILE A 235 21.65 43.70 1.32
N HIS A 236 21.27 44.16 2.52
CA HIS A 236 20.07 43.67 3.19
C HIS A 236 18.79 43.98 2.41
N GLU A 237 18.65 45.18 1.86
CA GLU A 237 17.52 45.54 1.00
C GLU A 237 17.54 44.75 -0.32
N ARG A 238 18.71 44.48 -0.89
CA ARG A 238 18.86 43.61 -2.06
C ARG A 238 18.36 42.19 -1.77
N PHE A 239 18.82 41.55 -0.68
CA PHE A 239 18.37 40.20 -0.35
C PHE A 239 16.90 40.15 0.05
N LYS A 240 16.39 41.17 0.76
CA LYS A 240 14.94 41.28 1.00
C LYS A 240 14.15 41.36 -0.29
N LYS A 241 14.64 42.13 -1.27
CA LYS A 241 14.01 42.24 -2.58
C LYS A 241 14.11 40.93 -3.37
N GLU A 242 15.25 40.26 -3.36
CA GLU A 242 15.42 38.95 -4.01
C GLU A 242 14.49 37.88 -3.39
N ILE A 243 14.28 37.90 -2.07
CA ILE A 243 13.30 37.04 -1.38
C ILE A 243 11.88 37.40 -1.81
N ALA A 244 11.50 38.69 -1.80
CA ALA A 244 10.18 39.14 -2.24
C ALA A 244 9.90 38.81 -3.71
N ASP A 245 10.90 38.97 -4.58
CA ASP A 245 10.81 38.63 -6.01
C ASP A 245 10.70 37.12 -6.22
N ALA A 246 11.39 36.30 -5.42
CA ALA A 246 11.28 34.85 -5.45
C ALA A 246 9.89 34.37 -4.96
N GLU A 247 9.36 34.99 -3.90
CA GLU A 247 8.00 34.75 -3.41
C GLU A 247 6.93 35.16 -4.43
N ALA A 248 7.11 36.32 -5.09
CA ALA A 248 6.23 36.79 -6.16
C ALA A 248 6.26 35.86 -7.37
N LYS A 249 7.45 35.40 -7.81
CA LYS A 249 7.58 34.40 -8.89
C LYS A 249 6.95 33.07 -8.53
N LEU A 250 7.07 32.62 -7.28
CA LEU A 250 6.43 31.39 -6.82
C LEU A 250 4.90 31.53 -6.82
N LEU A 251 4.38 32.70 -6.46
CA LEU A 251 2.96 33.01 -6.50
C LEU A 251 2.44 33.11 -7.93
N GLU A 252 3.18 33.78 -8.82
CA GLU A 252 2.87 33.87 -10.25
C GLU A 252 2.91 32.50 -10.93
N PHE A 253 3.90 31.65 -10.61
CA PHE A 253 3.97 30.28 -11.10
C PHE A 253 2.75 29.46 -10.65
N LYS A 254 2.34 29.57 -9.37
CA LYS A 254 1.13 28.91 -8.87
C LYS A 254 -0.15 29.43 -9.53
N MET A 255 -0.24 30.74 -9.78
CA MET A 255 -1.37 31.35 -10.49
C MET A 255 -1.41 30.90 -11.96
N ALA A 256 -0.27 30.87 -12.66
CA ALA A 256 -0.14 30.41 -14.03
C ALA A 256 -0.44 28.91 -14.15
N GLN A 257 -0.01 28.10 -13.18
CA GLN A 257 -0.36 26.68 -13.12
C GLN A 257 -1.87 26.49 -12.94
N SER A 258 -2.51 27.26 -12.05
CA SER A 258 -3.97 27.27 -11.88
C SER A 258 -4.68 27.69 -13.18
N ALA A 259 -4.19 28.73 -13.86
CA ALA A 259 -4.76 29.18 -15.14
C ALA A 259 -4.57 28.16 -16.27
N SER A 260 -3.42 27.47 -16.32
CA SER A 260 -3.13 26.40 -17.27
C SER A 260 -4.04 25.19 -17.03
N ILE A 261 -4.23 24.80 -15.77
CA ILE A 261 -5.18 23.75 -15.37
C ILE A 261 -6.61 24.15 -15.75
N LYS A 262 -7.03 25.40 -15.48
CA LYS A 262 -8.33 25.93 -15.91
C LYS A 262 -8.48 25.94 -17.43
N LYS A 263 -7.42 26.24 -18.19
CA LYS A 263 -7.44 26.23 -19.66
C LYS A 263 -7.52 24.81 -20.22
N VAL A 264 -6.82 23.86 -19.62
CA VAL A 264 -6.93 22.42 -19.94
C VAL A 264 -8.33 21.91 -19.62
N LEU A 265 -8.90 22.32 -18.48
CA LEU A 265 -10.27 22.00 -18.07
C LEU A 265 -11.30 22.61 -19.04
N MET A 266 -11.19 23.89 -19.37
CA MET A 266 -12.09 24.55 -20.33
C MET A 266 -11.97 23.97 -21.74
N LYS A 267 -10.79 23.47 -22.11
CA LYS A 267 -10.56 22.75 -23.37
C LYS A 267 -11.14 21.32 -23.33
N SER A 268 -11.19 20.66 -22.16
CA SER A 268 -11.85 19.36 -21.99
C SER A 268 -13.37 19.45 -21.74
N VAL A 269 -13.87 20.64 -21.39
CA VAL A 269 -15.30 20.94 -21.17
C VAL A 269 -16.05 21.14 -22.50
N ALA A 270 -15.34 21.40 -23.61
CA ALA A 270 -15.97 21.58 -24.91
C ALA A 270 -16.54 20.28 -25.54
N ASP A 271 -16.09 19.09 -25.12
CA ASP A 271 -16.33 17.86 -25.90
C ASP A 271 -17.20 16.77 -25.23
N SER A 272 -17.67 16.89 -23.98
CA SER A 272 -18.69 15.94 -23.48
C SER A 272 -19.35 16.34 -22.16
N ALA A 273 -20.69 16.20 -22.11
CA ALA A 273 -21.48 16.41 -20.90
C ALA A 273 -21.12 15.44 -19.75
N SER A 274 -20.57 14.26 -20.05
CA SER A 274 -20.07 13.30 -19.06
C SER A 274 -18.74 13.72 -18.43
N ALA A 275 -17.90 14.50 -19.14
CA ALA A 275 -16.69 15.06 -18.55
C ALA A 275 -17.02 16.18 -17.54
N LEU A 276 -18.16 16.86 -17.71
CA LEU A 276 -18.57 17.98 -16.87
C LEU A 276 -18.90 17.54 -15.43
N THR A 277 -19.55 16.38 -15.27
CA THR A 277 -19.86 15.81 -13.95
C THR A 277 -18.63 15.22 -13.27
N SER A 278 -17.75 14.54 -14.01
CA SER A 278 -16.47 14.04 -13.49
C SER A 278 -15.56 15.19 -13.06
N ALA A 279 -15.44 16.22 -13.89
CA ALA A 279 -14.65 17.41 -13.59
C ALA A 279 -15.16 18.18 -12.37
N ALA A 280 -16.49 18.29 -12.20
CA ALA A 280 -17.08 18.92 -11.02
C ALA A 280 -16.76 18.13 -9.73
N PHE A 281 -16.79 16.80 -9.79
CA PHE A 281 -16.44 15.94 -8.65
C PHE A 281 -14.94 15.97 -8.32
N ASP A 282 -14.08 15.94 -9.33
CA ASP A 282 -12.63 16.04 -9.16
C ASP A 282 -12.22 17.41 -8.60
N ALA A 283 -12.87 18.48 -9.07
CA ALA A 283 -12.66 19.83 -8.55
C ALA A 283 -13.09 19.95 -7.08
N TRP A 284 -14.21 19.33 -6.70
CA TRP A 284 -14.65 19.30 -5.31
C TRP A 284 -13.67 18.54 -4.40
N LEU A 285 -13.17 17.39 -4.83
CA LEU A 285 -12.16 16.63 -4.09
C LEU A 285 -10.82 17.37 -3.94
N GLN A 286 -10.41 18.12 -4.97
CA GLN A 286 -9.22 18.98 -4.88
C GLN A 286 -9.43 20.13 -3.91
N LEU A 287 -10.58 20.81 -3.95
CA LEU A 287 -10.90 21.89 -3.00
C LEU A 287 -10.91 21.41 -1.54
N LEU A 288 -11.37 20.19 -1.28
CA LEU A 288 -11.32 19.59 0.06
C LEU A 288 -9.88 19.29 0.52
N ARG A 289 -9.03 18.81 -0.39
CA ARG A 289 -7.62 18.52 -0.09
C ARG A 289 -6.85 19.82 0.17
N ASP A 290 -7.03 20.80 -0.71
CA ASP A 290 -6.39 22.11 -0.60
C ASP A 290 -6.85 22.83 0.67
N GLY A 291 -8.13 22.76 1.03
CA GLY A 291 -8.64 23.30 2.29
C GLY A 291 -8.02 22.66 3.53
N LYS A 292 -7.76 21.34 3.50
CA LYS A 292 -7.07 20.63 4.60
C LYS A 292 -5.59 21.00 4.69
N GLU A 293 -4.90 21.13 3.56
CA GLU A 293 -3.51 21.56 3.51
C GLU A 293 -3.35 23.03 3.93
N GLU A 294 -4.27 23.90 3.51
CA GLU A 294 -4.30 25.31 3.90
C GLU A 294 -4.58 25.47 5.40
N GLY A 295 -5.50 24.68 5.97
CA GLY A 295 -5.72 24.60 7.41
C GLY A 295 -4.47 24.17 8.17
N SER A 296 -3.82 23.09 7.74
CA SER A 296 -2.57 22.63 8.37
C SER A 296 -1.44 23.65 8.28
N ASN A 297 -1.33 24.37 7.16
CA ASN A 297 -0.32 25.41 6.97
C ASN A 297 -0.64 26.67 7.78
N LYS A 298 -1.91 27.06 7.91
CA LYS A 298 -2.35 28.14 8.81
C LYS A 298 -2.02 27.83 10.26
N ASP A 299 -2.25 26.60 10.71
CA ASP A 299 -1.89 26.16 12.07
C ASP A 299 -0.38 26.18 12.32
N LYS A 300 0.42 25.71 11.34
CA LYS A 300 1.89 25.78 11.43
C LYS A 300 2.39 27.22 11.46
N LEU A 301 1.84 28.09 10.62
CA LEU A 301 2.19 29.51 10.57
C LEU A 301 1.79 30.24 11.87
N ALA A 302 0.62 29.93 12.42
CA ALA A 302 0.16 30.47 13.70
C ALA A 302 1.10 30.05 14.84
N ARG A 303 1.46 28.77 14.94
CA ARG A 303 2.42 28.26 15.94
C ARG A 303 3.81 28.89 15.78
N GLN A 304 4.27 29.09 14.55
CA GLN A 304 5.55 29.76 14.30
C GLN A 304 5.50 31.25 14.66
N LYS A 305 4.41 31.96 14.33
CA LYS A 305 4.20 33.36 14.71
C LYS A 305 4.11 33.53 16.23
N GLU A 306 3.40 32.64 16.91
CA GLU A 306 3.30 32.63 18.37
C GLU A 306 4.66 32.38 19.02
N ARG A 307 5.43 31.39 18.54
CA ARG A 307 6.80 31.14 19.02
C ARG A 307 7.73 32.33 18.78
N LEU A 308 7.58 33.03 17.66
CA LEU A 308 8.38 34.21 17.33
C LEU A 308 7.98 35.43 18.17
N GLN A 309 6.69 35.61 18.47
CA GLN A 309 6.20 36.61 19.41
C GLN A 309 6.69 36.33 20.83
N GLN A 310 6.61 35.07 21.31
CA GLN A 310 7.13 34.68 22.63
C GLN A 310 8.64 34.96 22.75
N LEU A 311 9.41 34.67 21.70
CA LEU A 311 10.85 34.99 21.67
C LEU A 311 11.11 36.50 21.62
N GLN A 312 10.33 37.26 20.86
CA GLN A 312 10.43 38.72 20.83
C GLN A 312 10.04 39.37 22.16
N GLU A 313 9.01 38.88 22.83
CA GLU A 313 8.59 39.34 24.16
C GLU A 313 9.62 38.98 25.22
N ALA A 314 10.19 37.77 25.18
CA ALA A 314 11.28 37.36 26.07
C ALA A 314 12.54 38.22 25.87
N GLN A 315 12.90 38.54 24.62
CA GLN A 315 14.02 39.45 24.32
C GLN A 315 13.71 40.90 24.68
N LYS A 316 12.49 41.38 24.47
CA LYS A 316 12.07 42.74 24.85
C LYS A 316 12.02 42.89 26.36
N ALA A 317 11.57 41.86 27.08
CA ALA A 317 11.57 41.81 28.54
C ALA A 317 12.99 41.76 29.09
N SER A 318 13.89 40.94 28.50
CA SER A 318 15.29 40.91 28.92
C SER A 318 16.00 42.23 28.62
N ALA A 319 15.82 42.81 27.43
CA ALA A 319 16.37 44.12 27.07
C ALA A 319 15.82 45.25 27.95
N LYS A 320 14.52 45.28 28.25
CA LYS A 320 13.92 46.24 29.20
C LYS A 320 14.45 46.05 30.61
N ARG A 321 14.65 44.81 31.08
CA ARG A 321 15.21 44.50 32.41
C ARG A 321 16.67 44.95 32.51
N THR A 322 17.43 44.79 31.44
CA THR A 322 18.81 45.29 31.35
C THR A 322 18.87 46.82 31.24
N MET A 323 17.97 47.45 30.48
CA MET A 323 17.88 48.91 30.39
C MET A 323 17.36 49.56 31.69
N ALA A 324 16.39 48.95 32.38
CA ALA A 324 15.90 49.42 33.67
C ALA A 324 16.99 49.34 34.76
N ARG A 325 17.80 48.27 34.75
CA ARG A 325 19.00 48.14 35.60
C ARG A 325 20.10 49.15 35.28
N MET A 326 20.15 49.68 34.05
CA MET A 326 21.08 50.75 33.67
C MET A 326 20.54 52.16 34.01
N ALA A 327 19.22 52.32 34.14
CA ALA A 327 18.58 53.60 34.43
C ALA A 327 18.49 53.91 35.94
N GLU A 328 18.46 52.88 36.79
CA GLU A 328 18.41 53.03 38.25
C GLU A 328 19.83 53.00 38.83
N GLY A 329 20.51 54.15 38.71
CA GLY A 329 21.86 54.34 39.23
C GLY A 329 21.93 54.13 40.74
N SER A 330 22.83 53.25 41.17
CA SER A 330 23.32 53.18 42.54
C SER A 330 24.59 52.32 42.53
N ASP A 331 25.66 52.82 43.16
CA ASP A 331 26.91 52.07 43.40
C ASP A 331 26.68 50.69 44.05
N GLU A 332 25.53 50.50 44.70
CA GLU A 332 25.07 49.23 45.27
C GLU A 332 24.80 48.18 44.17
N SER A 333 24.26 48.60 43.03
CA SER A 333 24.02 47.72 41.88
C SER A 333 25.33 47.23 41.24
N LEU A 334 26.36 48.10 41.23
CA LEU A 334 27.68 47.78 40.70
C LEU A 334 28.42 46.81 41.62
N ARG A 335 28.30 46.98 42.95
CA ARG A 335 28.83 46.03 43.94
C ARG A 335 28.12 44.69 43.85
N SER A 336 26.80 44.69 43.80
CA SER A 336 25.99 43.47 43.66
C SER A 336 26.33 42.73 42.36
N MET A 337 26.48 43.43 41.24
CA MET A 337 26.93 42.84 39.97
C MET A 337 28.36 42.29 40.04
N SER A 338 29.29 42.99 40.71
CA SER A 338 30.68 42.52 40.86
C SER A 338 30.76 41.25 41.71
N PHE A 339 30.04 41.19 42.83
CA PHE A 339 29.99 39.99 43.67
C PHE A 339 29.19 38.85 43.04
N HIS A 340 28.09 39.16 42.33
CA HIS A 340 27.34 38.16 41.59
C HIS A 340 28.16 37.57 40.44
N GLY A 341 28.88 38.42 39.69
CA GLY A 341 29.82 38.02 38.64
C GLY A 341 30.99 37.20 39.17
N TRP A 342 31.52 37.54 40.35
CA TRP A 342 32.52 36.71 41.03
C TRP A 342 31.95 35.35 41.46
N ALA A 343 30.75 35.30 42.00
CA ALA A 343 30.08 34.05 42.36
C ALA A 343 29.80 33.16 41.14
N THR A 344 29.38 33.75 40.02
CA THR A 344 29.21 33.01 38.75
C THR A 344 30.56 32.53 38.21
N TYR A 345 31.60 33.36 38.27
CA TYR A 345 32.96 32.98 37.89
C TYR A 345 33.51 31.82 38.73
N VAL A 346 33.27 31.81 40.04
CA VAL A 346 33.66 30.69 40.93
C VAL A 346 32.88 29.42 40.60
N GLN A 347 31.62 29.54 40.20
CA GLN A 347 30.79 28.39 39.80
C GLN A 347 31.22 27.83 38.44
N ASP A 348 31.51 28.71 37.47
CA ASP A 348 31.97 28.34 36.14
C ASP A 348 33.38 27.74 36.17
N THR A 349 34.28 28.24 37.03
CA THR A 349 35.60 27.64 37.23
C THR A 349 35.53 26.27 37.88
N LYS A 350 34.61 26.05 38.84
CA LYS A 350 34.35 24.69 39.37
C LYS A 350 33.84 23.74 38.29
N HIS A 351 32.94 24.22 37.42
CA HIS A 351 32.43 23.41 36.30
C HIS A 351 33.53 23.12 35.26
N ALA A 352 34.36 24.11 34.92
CA ALA A 352 35.51 23.97 34.04
C ALA A 352 36.55 23.00 34.61
N ASN A 353 36.83 23.06 35.91
CA ASN A 353 37.73 22.12 36.59
C ASN A 353 37.16 20.69 36.56
N ALA A 354 35.86 20.50 36.76
CA ALA A 354 35.22 19.19 36.67
C ALA A 354 35.27 18.61 35.24
N VAL A 355 35.18 19.45 34.21
CA VAL A 355 35.37 19.04 32.81
C VAL A 355 36.84 18.69 32.55
N HIS A 356 37.79 19.47 33.09
CA HIS A 356 39.22 19.22 32.98
C HIS A 356 39.65 17.92 33.70
N GLU A 357 39.05 17.58 34.83
CA GLU A 357 39.27 16.29 35.51
C GLU A 357 38.78 15.11 34.65
N LYS A 358 37.62 15.26 34.00
CA LYS A 358 37.10 14.24 33.07
C LYS A 358 37.99 14.09 31.84
N SER A 359 38.48 15.20 31.26
CA SER A 359 39.41 15.14 30.12
C SER A 359 40.76 14.53 30.53
N ALA A 360 41.27 14.82 31.72
CA ALA A 360 42.48 14.18 32.25
C ALA A 360 42.29 12.67 32.52
N ALA A 361 41.09 12.25 32.93
CA ALA A 361 40.76 10.82 33.07
C ALA A 361 40.71 10.10 31.72
N ILE A 362 40.16 10.76 30.68
CA ILE A 362 40.17 10.26 29.30
C ILE A 362 41.60 10.22 28.75
N GLN A 363 42.42 11.25 29.01
CA GLN A 363 43.85 11.28 28.66
C GLN A 363 44.60 10.10 29.28
N LYS A 364 44.34 9.79 30.56
CA LYS A 364 44.91 8.60 31.24
C LYS A 364 44.44 7.28 30.63
N GLN A 365 43.18 7.20 30.16
CA GLN A 365 42.68 6.04 29.42
C GLN A 365 43.36 5.88 28.06
N ILE A 366 43.67 6.99 27.38
CA ILE A 366 44.44 7.02 26.13
C ILE A 366 45.90 6.60 26.39
N GLU A 367 46.52 7.07 27.48
CA GLU A 367 47.88 6.66 27.89
C GLU A 367 47.94 5.15 28.23
N ALA A 368 46.90 4.61 28.86
CA ALA A 368 46.76 3.19 29.15
C ALA A 368 46.48 2.34 27.89
N MET A 369 45.85 2.92 26.85
CA MET A 369 45.74 2.30 25.52
C MET A 369 47.08 2.35 24.76
N LYS A 370 47.84 3.44 24.90
CA LYS A 370 49.18 3.62 24.31
C LYS A 370 50.17 2.58 24.83
N SER A 371 50.13 2.24 26.13
CA SER A 371 50.97 1.19 26.72
C SER A 371 50.56 -0.24 26.36
N ARG A 372 49.34 -0.43 25.83
CA ARG A 372 48.81 -1.73 25.36
C ARG A 372 48.94 -1.96 23.85
N SER A 373 49.36 -0.96 23.07
CA SER A 373 49.50 -1.08 21.61
C SER A 373 50.91 -1.53 21.19
N SER A 374 51.01 -2.32 20.12
CA SER A 374 52.25 -2.93 19.63
C SER A 374 53.25 -1.91 19.08
N ASP A 375 54.53 -2.29 19.01
CA ASP A 375 55.68 -1.41 18.72
C ASP A 375 55.58 -0.60 17.41
N GLN A 376 54.75 -1.04 16.46
CA GLN A 376 54.48 -0.30 15.22
C GLN A 376 53.70 1.01 15.46
N SER A 377 52.97 1.13 16.57
CA SER A 377 52.25 2.34 16.99
C SER A 377 53.11 3.32 17.81
N LYS A 378 54.28 2.88 18.32
CA LYS A 378 55.22 3.71 19.09
C LYS A 378 56.06 4.61 18.18
N SER A 379 56.46 4.11 17.01
CA SER A 379 57.21 4.85 15.99
C SER A 379 56.49 6.11 15.50
N VAL A 380 55.16 6.06 15.38
CA VAL A 380 54.35 7.22 14.97
C VAL A 380 54.36 8.31 16.07
N LEU A 381 54.42 7.92 17.34
CA LEU A 381 54.40 8.83 18.49
C LEU A 381 55.79 9.41 18.84
N GLU A 382 56.88 8.67 18.60
CA GLU A 382 58.25 9.19 18.75
C GLU A 382 58.62 10.20 17.66
N SER A 383 58.05 10.06 16.45
CA SER A 383 58.25 11.03 15.36
C SER A 383 57.68 12.43 15.66
N MET A 384 56.73 12.53 16.60
CA MET A 384 56.11 13.80 16.99
C MET A 384 56.87 14.55 18.10
N ALA A 385 57.86 13.93 18.74
CA ALA A 385 58.54 14.49 19.92
C ALA A 385 59.90 15.14 19.63
N ALA A 386 60.44 14.99 18.41
CA ALA A 386 61.76 15.51 18.06
C ALA A 386 61.70 16.27 16.74
N THR A 387 61.59 17.60 16.80
CA THR A 387 61.84 18.44 15.63
C THR A 387 62.39 19.78 16.09
N SER A 388 63.66 20.03 15.76
CA SER A 388 64.31 21.33 15.95
C SER A 388 63.83 22.31 14.87
N ASP A 389 63.93 23.62 15.13
CA ASP A 389 63.31 24.67 14.32
C ASP A 389 63.72 24.70 12.82
N ILE A 390 64.83 24.05 12.44
CA ILE A 390 65.25 23.91 11.03
C ILE A 390 64.53 22.74 10.33
N ASP A 391 64.33 21.63 11.04
CA ASP A 391 63.59 20.46 10.54
C ASP A 391 62.09 20.73 10.47
N LEU A 392 61.59 21.66 11.30
CA LEU A 392 60.19 22.09 11.29
C LEU A 392 59.85 22.85 10.00
N LEU A 393 60.79 23.67 9.49
CA LEU A 393 60.65 24.33 8.19
C LEU A 393 60.67 23.34 7.02
N VAL A 394 61.60 22.37 7.03
CA VAL A 394 61.65 21.32 6.00
C VAL A 394 60.42 20.42 6.07
N GLY A 395 59.94 20.12 7.27
CA GLY A 395 58.69 19.39 7.52
C GLY A 395 57.46 20.15 7.06
N CYS A 396 57.39 21.47 7.25
CA CYS A 396 56.29 22.29 6.72
C CYS A 396 56.23 22.28 5.19
N PHE A 397 57.37 22.34 4.51
CA PHE A 397 57.39 22.28 3.03
C PHE A 397 57.08 20.90 2.48
N HIS A 398 57.52 19.82 3.13
CA HIS A 398 57.12 18.45 2.75
C HIS A 398 55.64 18.20 3.06
N ALA A 399 55.15 18.62 4.23
CA ALA A 399 53.74 18.52 4.58
C ALA A 399 52.87 19.31 3.61
N TRP A 400 53.27 20.51 3.18
CA TRP A 400 52.55 21.27 2.17
C TRP A 400 52.58 20.61 0.78
N ALA A 401 53.71 20.02 0.37
CA ALA A 401 53.82 19.31 -0.90
C ALA A 401 52.96 18.03 -0.91
N ASP A 402 52.96 17.29 0.20
CA ASP A 402 52.13 16.11 0.38
C ASP A 402 50.65 16.48 0.45
N ASP A 403 50.29 17.55 1.18
CA ASP A 403 48.92 18.04 1.29
C ASP A 403 48.39 18.56 -0.06
N ALA A 404 49.23 19.25 -0.84
CA ALA A 404 48.86 19.66 -2.20
C ALA A 404 48.67 18.46 -3.16
N ALA A 405 49.45 17.40 -2.99
CA ALA A 405 49.33 16.17 -3.79
C ALA A 405 48.11 15.33 -3.38
N THR A 406 47.81 15.23 -2.08
CA THR A 406 46.60 14.57 -1.58
C THR A 406 45.35 15.37 -1.96
N GLU A 407 45.37 16.69 -1.88
CA GLU A 407 44.25 17.55 -2.28
C GLU A 407 43.95 17.41 -3.79
N ARG A 408 44.98 17.33 -4.64
CA ARG A 408 44.78 17.08 -6.08
C ARG A 408 44.13 15.72 -6.35
N LYS A 409 44.57 14.65 -5.67
CA LYS A 409 43.96 13.32 -5.77
C LYS A 409 42.54 13.30 -5.20
N ALA A 410 42.29 14.04 -4.12
CA ALA A 410 40.97 14.18 -3.52
C ALA A 410 40.00 14.85 -4.49
N ARG A 411 40.41 15.90 -5.20
CA ARG A 411 39.61 16.54 -6.25
C ARG A 411 39.31 15.61 -7.42
N GLU A 412 40.27 14.80 -7.87
CA GLU A 412 40.06 13.81 -8.94
C GLU A 412 39.04 12.73 -8.50
N VAL A 413 39.13 12.26 -7.26
CA VAL A 413 38.16 11.32 -6.69
C VAL A 413 36.79 11.96 -6.52
N GLU A 414 36.72 13.21 -6.07
CA GLU A 414 35.48 13.97 -5.93
C GLU A 414 34.79 14.20 -7.29
N GLU A 415 35.56 14.49 -8.34
CA GLU A 415 35.05 14.61 -9.71
C GLU A 415 34.49 13.26 -10.22
N VAL A 416 35.17 12.15 -9.96
CA VAL A 416 34.70 10.80 -10.30
C VAL A 416 33.42 10.46 -9.53
N ILE A 417 33.34 10.79 -8.24
CA ILE A 417 32.16 10.58 -7.40
C ILE A 417 31.00 11.45 -7.88
N ALA A 418 31.24 12.73 -8.20
CA ALA A 418 30.24 13.65 -8.71
C ALA A 418 29.66 13.16 -10.04
N ASN A 419 30.52 12.72 -10.97
CA ASN A 419 30.11 12.18 -12.26
C ASN A 419 29.33 10.86 -12.10
N SER A 420 29.77 9.99 -11.20
CA SER A 420 29.05 8.75 -10.85
C SER A 420 27.67 9.04 -10.24
N ASN A 421 27.59 9.97 -9.28
CA ASN A 421 26.34 10.42 -8.66
C ASN A 421 25.38 11.03 -9.68
N GLN A 422 25.89 11.80 -10.65
CA GLN A 422 25.07 12.34 -11.73
C GLN A 422 24.48 11.23 -12.62
N LYS A 423 25.26 10.20 -12.97
CA LYS A 423 24.78 9.02 -13.71
C LYS A 423 23.72 8.25 -12.92
N PHE A 424 23.93 8.04 -11.61
CA PHE A 424 22.94 7.40 -10.75
C PHE A 424 21.68 8.24 -10.60
N ALA A 425 21.77 9.56 -10.52
CA ALA A 425 20.61 10.45 -10.49
C ALA A 425 19.81 10.36 -11.80
N MET A 426 20.48 10.36 -12.96
CA MET A 426 19.83 10.16 -14.26
C MET A 426 19.12 8.80 -14.36
N LEU A 427 19.78 7.72 -13.95
CA LEU A 427 19.19 6.38 -13.91
C LEU A 427 18.00 6.32 -12.95
N ARG A 428 18.12 6.91 -11.75
CA ARG A 428 17.04 6.94 -10.75
C ARG A 428 15.82 7.71 -11.27
N ASN A 429 16.05 8.84 -11.94
CA ASN A 429 14.99 9.63 -12.55
C ASN A 429 14.31 8.88 -13.71
N ALA A 430 15.08 8.20 -14.56
CA ALA A 430 14.54 7.37 -15.64
C ALA A 430 13.71 6.20 -15.10
N GLN A 431 14.19 5.52 -14.06
CA GLN A 431 13.46 4.42 -13.41
C GLN A 431 12.21 4.93 -12.67
N LYS A 432 12.27 6.08 -12.01
CA LYS A 432 11.12 6.72 -11.36
C LYS A 432 10.05 7.12 -12.39
N ALA A 433 10.46 7.66 -13.54
CA ALA A 433 9.54 8.00 -14.63
C ALA A 433 8.82 6.75 -15.14
N LYS A 434 9.55 5.66 -15.43
CA LYS A 434 8.96 4.38 -15.85
C LYS A 434 8.01 3.77 -14.80
N ALA A 435 8.39 3.79 -13.53
CA ALA A 435 7.55 3.30 -12.44
C ALA A 435 6.27 4.13 -12.26
N THR A 436 6.35 5.45 -12.50
CA THR A 436 5.18 6.34 -12.44
C THR A 436 4.24 6.07 -13.60
N ASP A 437 4.78 5.84 -14.80
CA ASP A 437 4.00 5.51 -16.00
C ASP A 437 3.22 4.20 -15.83
N VAL A 438 3.88 3.13 -15.36
CA VAL A 438 3.21 1.84 -15.08
C VAL A 438 2.13 1.98 -14.01
N LYS A 439 2.38 2.75 -12.95
CA LYS A 439 1.37 3.00 -11.90
C LYS A 439 0.19 3.81 -12.47
N GLN A 440 0.44 4.78 -13.34
CA GLN A 440 -0.59 5.57 -13.97
C GLN A 440 -1.47 4.71 -14.88
N GLN A 441 -0.86 3.85 -15.70
CA GLN A 441 -1.58 2.88 -16.53
C GLN A 441 -2.47 1.95 -15.69
N ALA A 442 -1.98 1.45 -14.55
CA ALA A 442 -2.77 0.62 -13.64
C ALA A 442 -3.96 1.38 -13.02
N ILE A 443 -3.77 2.64 -12.64
CA ILE A 443 -4.84 3.51 -12.12
C ILE A 443 -5.90 3.76 -13.20
N ASP A 444 -5.48 4.00 -14.44
CA ASP A 444 -6.40 4.28 -15.54
C ASP A 444 -7.20 3.02 -15.92
N LEU A 445 -6.58 1.85 -15.91
CA LEU A 445 -7.26 0.55 -16.05
C LEU A 445 -8.30 0.32 -14.95
N GLN A 446 -7.97 0.63 -13.69
CA GLN A 446 -8.90 0.50 -12.58
C GLN A 446 -10.11 1.42 -12.74
N LYS A 447 -9.90 2.67 -13.18
CA LYS A 447 -10.97 3.63 -13.45
C LYS A 447 -11.90 3.14 -14.56
N GLU A 448 -11.36 2.63 -15.66
CA GLU A 448 -12.17 2.08 -16.76
C GLU A 448 -12.98 0.86 -16.29
N ASN A 449 -12.39 -0.02 -15.49
CA ASN A 449 -13.09 -1.17 -14.94
C ASN A 449 -14.24 -0.76 -14.01
N THR A 450 -14.05 0.26 -13.16
CA THR A 450 -15.12 0.80 -12.32
C THR A 450 -16.25 1.43 -13.15
N LYS A 451 -15.94 2.17 -14.22
CA LYS A 451 -16.97 2.70 -15.14
C LYS A 451 -17.77 1.57 -15.77
N MET A 452 -17.09 0.53 -16.28
CA MET A 452 -17.73 -0.64 -16.88
C MET A 452 -18.69 -1.31 -15.90
N GLN A 453 -18.30 -1.51 -14.64
CA GLN A 453 -19.18 -2.08 -13.63
C GLN A 453 -20.45 -1.26 -13.41
N ILE A 454 -20.34 0.07 -13.36
CA ILE A 454 -21.50 0.95 -13.21
C ILE A 454 -22.45 0.82 -14.41
N PHE A 455 -21.92 0.82 -15.63
CA PHE A 455 -22.74 0.67 -16.84
C PHE A 455 -23.39 -0.71 -16.94
N MET A 456 -22.68 -1.78 -16.57
CA MET A 456 -23.24 -3.13 -16.54
C MET A 456 -24.38 -3.22 -15.53
N ASN A 457 -24.19 -2.70 -14.32
CA ASN A 457 -25.22 -2.65 -13.29
C ASN A 457 -26.43 -1.83 -13.74
N TRP A 458 -26.21 -0.67 -14.37
CA TRP A 458 -27.31 0.14 -14.91
C TRP A 458 -28.06 -0.60 -16.03
N SER A 459 -27.34 -1.26 -16.95
CA SER A 459 -27.96 -2.03 -18.04
C SER A 459 -28.80 -3.20 -17.51
N LEU A 460 -28.32 -3.87 -16.45
CA LEU A 460 -29.03 -4.93 -15.76
C LEU A 460 -30.30 -4.40 -15.09
N LEU A 461 -30.21 -3.27 -14.38
CA LEU A 461 -31.37 -2.62 -13.77
C LEU A 461 -32.38 -2.14 -14.81
N ALA A 462 -31.93 -1.61 -15.95
CA ALA A 462 -32.80 -1.17 -17.03
C ALA A 462 -33.56 -2.36 -17.65
N ARG A 463 -32.87 -3.47 -17.91
CA ARG A 463 -33.49 -4.73 -18.37
C ARG A 463 -34.47 -5.29 -17.34
N GLY A 464 -34.09 -5.30 -16.06
CA GLY A 464 -34.96 -5.72 -14.96
C GLY A 464 -36.23 -4.87 -14.87
N ASN A 465 -36.10 -3.54 -14.98
CA ASN A 465 -37.24 -2.62 -14.99
C ASN A 465 -38.16 -2.82 -16.21
N TYR A 466 -37.60 -3.11 -17.38
CA TYR A 466 -38.39 -3.44 -18.55
C TYR A 466 -39.23 -4.70 -18.33
N VAL A 467 -38.60 -5.77 -17.84
CA VAL A 467 -39.28 -7.03 -17.50
C VAL A 467 -40.37 -6.79 -16.46
N HIS A 468 -40.05 -6.05 -15.40
CA HIS A 468 -41.00 -5.71 -14.34
C HIS A 468 -42.21 -4.95 -14.88
N ARG A 469 -42.00 -3.89 -15.69
CA ARG A 469 -43.10 -3.12 -16.31
C ARG A 469 -43.97 -3.97 -17.23
N HIS A 470 -43.34 -4.81 -18.06
CA HIS A 470 -44.07 -5.68 -18.98
C HIS A 470 -45.00 -6.65 -18.24
N TYR A 471 -44.51 -7.32 -17.19
CA TYR A 471 -45.33 -8.25 -16.41
C TYR A 471 -46.32 -7.55 -15.48
N ALA A 472 -45.97 -6.40 -14.90
CA ALA A 472 -46.91 -5.56 -14.14
C ALA A 472 -48.09 -5.12 -15.01
N GLY A 473 -47.82 -4.62 -16.24
CA GLY A 473 -48.86 -4.24 -17.18
C GLY A 473 -49.76 -5.41 -17.59
N LYS A 474 -49.19 -6.62 -17.79
CA LYS A 474 -50.00 -7.82 -18.03
C LYS A 474 -50.90 -8.19 -16.84
N MET A 475 -50.41 -8.07 -15.61
CA MET A 475 -51.23 -8.29 -14.43
C MET A 475 -52.36 -7.26 -14.32
N ASP A 476 -52.08 -5.99 -14.54
CA ASP A 476 -53.09 -4.94 -14.44
C ASP A 476 -54.16 -5.07 -15.53
N SER A 477 -53.77 -5.44 -16.75
CA SER A 477 -54.73 -5.78 -17.82
C SER A 477 -55.63 -6.95 -17.42
N LYS A 478 -55.08 -8.03 -16.83
CA LYS A 478 -55.89 -9.13 -16.30
C LYS A 478 -56.81 -8.70 -15.15
N LYS A 479 -56.35 -7.83 -14.26
CA LYS A 479 -57.20 -7.26 -13.19
C LYS A 479 -58.37 -6.47 -13.77
N GLN A 480 -58.11 -5.60 -14.75
CA GLN A 480 -59.15 -4.83 -15.42
C GLN A 480 -60.16 -5.73 -16.15
N GLN A 481 -59.69 -6.81 -16.79
CA GLN A 481 -60.59 -7.81 -17.39
C GLN A 481 -61.47 -8.48 -16.34
N LEU A 482 -60.90 -8.91 -15.20
CA LEU A 482 -61.67 -9.49 -14.10
C LEU A 482 -62.69 -8.51 -13.52
N GLU A 483 -62.33 -7.24 -13.40
CA GLU A 483 -63.21 -6.17 -12.91
C GLU A 483 -64.33 -5.83 -13.92
N ALA A 484 -64.02 -5.84 -15.21
CA ALA A 484 -65.02 -5.70 -16.28
C ALA A 484 -66.00 -6.88 -16.28
N VAL A 485 -65.50 -8.11 -16.13
CA VAL A 485 -66.33 -9.31 -15.98
C VAL A 485 -67.20 -9.21 -14.73
N ARG A 486 -66.64 -8.81 -13.58
CA ARG A 486 -67.41 -8.56 -12.35
C ARG A 486 -68.50 -7.50 -12.56
N THR A 487 -68.19 -6.43 -13.28
CA THR A 487 -69.14 -5.36 -13.60
C THR A 487 -70.26 -5.87 -14.52
N MET A 488 -69.94 -6.70 -15.51
CA MET A 488 -70.92 -7.36 -16.37
C MET A 488 -71.83 -8.30 -15.58
N PHE A 489 -71.26 -9.10 -14.67
CA PHE A 489 -72.06 -9.96 -13.78
C PHE A 489 -72.97 -9.14 -12.86
N ASN A 490 -72.47 -8.04 -12.30
CA ASN A 490 -73.29 -7.15 -11.47
C ASN A 490 -74.42 -6.53 -12.30
N LYS A 491 -74.15 -6.04 -13.51
CA LYS A 491 -75.16 -5.49 -14.42
C LYS A 491 -76.22 -6.54 -14.78
N PHE A 492 -75.78 -7.74 -15.16
CA PHE A 492 -76.66 -8.87 -15.44
C PHE A 492 -77.52 -9.25 -14.22
N ALA A 493 -76.95 -9.22 -13.01
CA ALA A 493 -77.69 -9.47 -11.77
C ALA A 493 -78.72 -8.38 -11.48
N THR A 494 -78.43 -7.10 -11.74
CA THR A 494 -79.43 -6.01 -11.64
C THR A 494 -80.52 -6.13 -12.70
N GLU A 495 -80.19 -6.51 -13.94
CA GLU A 495 -81.18 -6.74 -15.00
C GLU A 495 -82.05 -7.97 -14.68
N LEU A 496 -81.49 -9.03 -14.09
CA LEU A 496 -82.27 -10.14 -13.53
C LEU A 496 -83.14 -9.70 -12.33
N GLY A 497 -82.65 -8.76 -11.52
CA GLY A 497 -83.39 -8.14 -10.43
C GLY A 497 -84.59 -7.33 -10.92
N ASP A 498 -84.48 -6.65 -12.07
CA ASP A 498 -85.60 -5.97 -12.72
C ASP A 498 -86.57 -6.97 -13.40
N ILE A 499 -86.08 -8.10 -13.92
CA ILE A 499 -86.93 -9.21 -14.40
C ILE A 499 -87.66 -9.91 -13.22
N SER A 500 -87.13 -9.80 -12.00
CA SER A 500 -87.70 -10.35 -10.77
C SER A 500 -88.82 -9.49 -10.15
N ASN A 501 -89.20 -8.36 -10.77
CA ASN A 501 -90.29 -7.51 -10.27
C ASN A 501 -91.64 -7.79 -10.97
N THR A 502 -92.03 -9.06 -11.02
CA THR A 502 -93.46 -9.44 -11.11
C THR A 502 -93.83 -10.43 -9.99
N PRO A 503 -95.02 -10.28 -9.38
CA PRO A 503 -95.23 -10.63 -7.98
C PRO A 503 -95.70 -12.08 -7.81
N ARG A 504 -94.94 -12.91 -7.09
CA ARG A 504 -95.43 -14.24 -6.67
C ARG A 504 -95.76 -14.25 -5.17
N LYS A 505 -97.06 -14.35 -4.91
CA LYS A 505 -97.72 -14.46 -3.61
C LYS A 505 -97.32 -15.71 -2.84
N HIS A 506 -97.15 -15.51 -1.53
CA HIS A 506 -97.47 -16.36 -0.36
C HIS A 506 -97.28 -17.88 -0.42
N GLY A 507 -96.54 -18.41 0.58
CA GLY A 507 -96.67 -19.80 1.01
C GLY A 507 -95.64 -20.26 2.05
N HIS A 508 -95.93 -19.99 3.33
CA HIS A 508 -95.54 -20.69 4.56
C HIS A 508 -94.12 -21.30 4.79
N SER A 509 -93.43 -20.68 5.76
CA SER A 509 -92.90 -21.26 7.02
C SER A 509 -92.00 -22.52 7.00
N HIS A 510 -90.73 -22.34 7.41
CA HIS A 510 -90.19 -23.03 8.59
C HIS A 510 -88.97 -22.32 9.21
N LYS A 511 -88.91 -22.32 10.55
CA LYS A 511 -87.87 -21.79 11.45
C LYS A 511 -86.57 -22.61 11.42
N HIS A 512 -85.54 -22.02 12.07
CA HIS A 512 -84.29 -22.59 12.66
C HIS A 512 -83.04 -22.54 11.74
N VAL A 513 -81.80 -22.16 12.13
CA VAL A 513 -81.06 -21.90 13.40
C VAL A 513 -79.96 -20.84 13.13
N LYS A 514 -79.60 -20.08 14.17
CA LYS A 514 -78.47 -19.16 14.31
C LYS A 514 -77.13 -19.92 14.49
N GLY A 515 -76.08 -19.58 13.74
CA GLY A 515 -74.74 -20.13 13.93
C GLY A 515 -73.65 -19.09 13.62
N GLU A 516 -72.97 -18.64 14.68
CA GLU A 516 -71.81 -17.74 14.67
C GLU A 516 -70.51 -18.52 14.43
N SER A 517 -69.53 -17.91 13.74
CA SER A 517 -68.07 -17.87 14.07
C SER A 517 -67.27 -17.46 12.81
N LYS A 518 -66.69 -16.26 12.73
CA LYS A 518 -65.35 -15.82 13.22
C LYS A 518 -64.14 -16.56 12.61
N ALA A 519 -63.37 -15.85 11.79
CA ALA A 519 -61.88 -15.81 11.73
C ALA A 519 -61.48 -14.85 10.58
N ALA A 520 -61.17 -13.57 10.81
CA ALA A 520 -59.87 -13.01 11.21
C ALA A 520 -58.71 -13.39 10.24
N LEU A 521 -58.41 -12.48 9.31
CA LEU A 521 -57.15 -12.46 8.55
C LEU A 521 -56.18 -11.44 9.21
N PRO A 522 -54.89 -11.79 9.43
CA PRO A 522 -53.97 -10.92 10.14
C PRO A 522 -53.35 -9.85 9.25
N ASN A 523 -53.34 -8.63 9.80
CA ASN A 523 -52.61 -7.47 9.32
C ASN A 523 -51.10 -7.67 9.62
N GLN A 524 -50.26 -7.80 8.59
CA GLN A 524 -48.80 -7.72 8.75
C GLN A 524 -48.28 -6.42 8.15
N SER A 525 -47.96 -5.52 9.07
CA SER A 525 -47.23 -4.27 8.94
C SER A 525 -45.81 -4.47 8.42
N ALA A 526 -45.42 -3.67 7.43
CA ALA A 526 -44.03 -3.49 6.99
C ALA A 526 -43.19 -2.77 8.08
N PRO A 527 -41.90 -3.11 8.27
CA PRO A 527 -41.04 -2.42 9.23
C PRO A 527 -40.47 -1.11 8.65
N GLN A 528 -40.70 0.00 9.36
CA GLN A 528 -39.97 1.25 9.20
C GLN A 528 -38.54 1.12 9.74
N ALA A 529 -37.57 1.51 8.93
CA ALA A 529 -36.17 1.64 9.33
C ALA A 529 -35.96 2.94 10.14
N ALA A 530 -35.36 2.82 11.32
CA ALA A 530 -34.88 3.95 12.11
C ALA A 530 -33.45 4.37 11.69
N PRO A 531 -33.09 5.66 11.72
CA PRO A 531 -31.72 6.10 11.50
C PRO A 531 -30.91 6.01 12.81
N GLY A 532 -29.84 5.22 12.76
CA GLY A 532 -28.84 5.14 13.84
C GLY A 532 -27.93 6.36 13.85
N ASN A 533 -27.84 6.98 15.02
CA ASN A 533 -26.96 8.09 15.36
C ASN A 533 -25.74 7.53 16.13
N ALA A 534 -24.52 7.77 15.64
CA ALA A 534 -23.25 7.64 16.35
C ALA A 534 -22.27 8.57 15.61
N GLY A 535 -21.51 9.45 16.25
CA GLY A 535 -20.77 9.26 17.49
C GLY A 535 -19.31 9.05 17.13
#